data_AF-A0A7W2YAS1-F1
#
_entry.id   AF-A0A7W2YAS1-F1
#
_cell.length_a   1.000
_cell.length_b   1.000
_cell.length_c   1.000
_cell.angle_alpha   90.00
_cell.angle_beta   90.00
_cell.angle_gamma   90.00
#
_symmetry.space_group_name_H-M   'P 1'
#
loop_
_entity.id
_entity.type
_entity.pdbx_description
1 polymer ?
#
loop_
_entity_poly.entity_id
_entity_poly.type
_entity_poly.pdbx_seq_one_letter_code
_entity_poly.pdbx_strand_id
1 'polypeptide(L)'
;MKYLGLLSIILLAGCQSTPTFCEKEPDSDLCNQKTYQYGTDQALKEFETKKSNKAFALGQTSDGWEFYGYSEGYSSTHKAKKEALAQCQKRVDKHGTDGKCELIR
;
A
#
# COMPACT_ATOMS: atom_id res chain seq x y z
N MET A 1 -12.51 -20.49 56.28
CA MET A 1 -12.82 -20.48 54.83
C MET A 1 -12.10 -19.30 54.20
N LYS A 2 -11.28 -19.58 53.16
CA LYS A 2 -10.33 -18.65 52.54
C LYS A 2 -11.05 -17.80 51.49
N TYR A 3 -10.99 -16.48 51.61
CA TYR A 3 -11.38 -15.55 50.56
C TYR A 3 -10.13 -14.90 49.99
N LEU A 4 -9.81 -15.25 48.74
CA LEU A 4 -8.83 -14.56 47.90
C LEU A 4 -9.33 -14.70 46.47
N GLY A 5 -10.31 -13.86 46.12
CA GLY A 5 -10.79 -13.70 44.74
C GLY A 5 -9.81 -12.80 44.00
N LEU A 6 -8.84 -13.42 43.32
CA LEU A 6 -7.95 -12.77 42.36
C LEU A 6 -8.77 -12.29 41.16
N LEU A 7 -9.08 -11.00 41.11
CA LEU A 7 -9.53 -10.33 39.89
C LEU A 7 -8.30 -10.05 39.02
N SER A 8 -7.92 -11.04 38.22
CA SER A 8 -6.99 -10.84 37.11
C SER A 8 -7.69 -10.05 36.02
N ILE A 9 -7.48 -8.74 36.00
CA ILE A 9 -7.82 -7.87 34.87
C ILE A 9 -6.84 -8.24 33.75
N ILE A 10 -7.27 -9.15 32.88
CA ILE A 10 -6.57 -9.44 31.62
C ILE A 10 -6.78 -8.20 30.74
N LEU A 11 -5.82 -7.29 30.78
CA LEU A 11 -5.62 -6.28 29.76
C LEU A 11 -5.41 -7.03 28.43
N LEU A 12 -6.50 -7.21 27.68
CA LEU A 12 -6.44 -7.45 26.25
C LEU A 12 -5.79 -6.20 25.65
N ALA A 13 -4.47 -6.18 25.63
CA ALA A 13 -3.73 -5.42 24.64
C ALA A 13 -4.24 -5.97 23.30
N GLY A 14 -5.26 -5.32 22.75
CA GLY A 14 -5.68 -5.57 21.40
C GLY A 14 -4.42 -5.48 20.57
N CYS A 15 -4.04 -6.57 19.92
CA CYS A 15 -3.09 -6.51 18.83
C CYS A 15 -3.72 -5.55 17.83
N GLN A 16 -3.40 -4.26 17.95
CA GLN A 16 -3.62 -3.30 16.91
C GLN A 16 -2.61 -3.71 15.85
N SER A 17 -3.00 -4.70 15.05
CA SER A 17 -2.32 -5.09 13.84
C SER A 17 -2.05 -3.79 13.14
N THR A 18 -0.80 -3.33 13.12
CA THR A 18 -0.42 -2.25 12.22
C THR A 18 -0.94 -2.72 10.87
N PRO A 19 -1.90 -2.00 10.25
CA PRO A 19 -2.37 -2.41 8.94
C PRO A 19 -1.11 -2.52 8.10
N THR A 20 -0.78 -3.73 7.67
CA THR A 20 0.36 -3.92 6.81
C THR A 20 0.05 -3.05 5.61
N PHE A 21 0.87 -2.02 5.43
CA PHE A 21 0.63 -0.96 4.45
C PHE A 21 0.49 -1.56 3.04
N CYS A 22 0.95 -2.78 2.86
CA CYS A 22 0.88 -3.64 1.69
C CYS A 22 -0.35 -4.55 1.75
N GLU A 23 -1.13 -4.59 0.67
CA GLU A 23 -2.10 -5.67 0.51
C GLU A 23 -1.34 -7.00 0.45
N LYS A 24 -1.88 -8.04 1.11
CA LYS A 24 -1.32 -9.40 1.05
C LYS A 24 -1.41 -10.00 -0.36
N GLU A 25 -2.29 -9.42 -1.18
CA GLU A 25 -2.45 -9.76 -2.60
C GLU A 25 -2.66 -8.49 -3.46
N PRO A 26 -1.71 -8.17 -4.36
CA PRO A 26 -0.51 -8.94 -4.64
C PRO A 26 0.59 -8.71 -3.60
N ASP A 27 1.28 -9.79 -3.25
CA ASP A 27 2.57 -9.72 -2.58
C ASP A 27 3.57 -9.14 -3.60
N SER A 28 4.01 -7.92 -3.36
CA SER A 28 4.93 -7.19 -4.24
C SER A 28 6.22 -6.93 -3.48
N ASP A 29 7.35 -7.25 -4.13
CA ASP A 29 8.69 -6.99 -3.59
C ASP A 29 8.94 -5.48 -3.41
N LEU A 30 8.20 -4.66 -4.16
CA LEU A 30 8.21 -3.21 -4.01
C LEU A 30 7.46 -2.74 -2.77
N CYS A 31 6.76 -3.62 -2.06
CA CYS A 31 5.98 -3.22 -0.92
C CYS A 31 6.79 -3.13 0.38
N ASN A 32 7.63 -2.10 0.45
CA ASN A 32 8.46 -1.80 1.62
C ASN A 32 8.46 -0.31 1.93
N GLN A 33 7.55 0.12 2.80
CA GLN A 33 7.39 1.54 3.11
C GLN A 33 8.65 2.20 3.65
N LYS A 34 9.54 1.46 4.31
CA LYS A 34 10.78 2.01 4.88
C LYS A 34 11.77 2.47 3.81
N THR A 35 11.62 2.01 2.58
CA THR A 35 12.51 2.33 1.47
C THR A 35 11.94 3.37 0.51
N TYR A 36 10.69 3.80 0.72
CA TYR A 36 10.05 4.76 -0.18
C TYR A 36 10.68 6.14 -0.11
N GLN A 37 10.81 6.75 -1.28
CA GLN A 37 11.11 8.17 -1.35
C GLN A 37 9.94 8.99 -0.81
N TYR A 38 10.24 10.18 -0.30
CA TYR A 38 9.25 11.09 0.29
C TYR A 38 8.03 11.32 -0.63
N GLY A 39 8.23 11.40 -1.95
CA GLY A 39 7.15 11.60 -2.92
C GLY A 39 6.13 10.46 -2.93
N THR A 40 6.61 9.21 -2.92
CA THR A 40 5.77 8.01 -2.85
C THR A 40 5.04 7.94 -1.52
N ASP A 41 5.73 8.29 -0.43
CA ASP A 41 5.17 8.31 0.92
C ASP A 41 4.02 9.33 1.06
N GLN A 42 4.16 10.51 0.47
CA GLN A 42 3.08 11.52 0.44
C GLN A 42 1.91 11.06 -0.44
N ALA A 43 2.20 10.49 -1.61
CA ALA A 43 1.16 9.98 -2.52
C ALA A 43 0.34 8.86 -1.86
N LEU A 44 0.99 8.00 -1.08
CA LEU A 44 0.32 6.94 -0.32
C LEU A 44 -0.53 7.48 0.82
N LYS A 45 -0.07 8.51 1.55
CA LYS A 45 -0.90 9.19 2.56
C LYS A 45 -2.13 9.83 1.94
N GLU A 46 -1.97 10.48 0.78
CA GLU A 46 -3.09 11.00 0.02
C GLU A 46 -4.04 9.88 -0.43
N PHE A 47 -3.50 8.77 -0.93
CA PHE A 47 -4.25 7.59 -1.36
C PHE A 47 -5.16 7.02 -0.26
N GLU A 48 -4.75 7.07 1.01
CA GLU A 48 -5.61 6.59 2.11
C GLU A 48 -6.92 7.36 2.22
N THR A 49 -6.93 8.64 1.86
CA THR A 49 -8.11 9.51 1.95
C THR A 49 -9.11 9.29 0.80
N LYS A 50 -8.71 8.51 -0.22
CA LYS A 50 -9.48 8.27 -1.45
C LYS A 50 -10.64 7.30 -1.27
N LYS A 51 -11.63 7.42 -2.16
CA LYS A 51 -12.90 6.65 -2.17
C LYS A 51 -12.63 5.15 -2.33
N SER A 52 -13.65 4.32 -2.08
CA SER A 52 -13.58 2.86 -2.28
C SER A 52 -13.29 2.48 -3.73
N ASN A 53 -12.94 1.20 -3.95
CA ASN A 53 -12.47 0.68 -5.24
C ASN A 53 -11.30 1.50 -5.79
N LYS A 54 -10.25 1.55 -4.97
CA LYS A 54 -8.99 2.22 -5.26
C LYS A 54 -7.86 1.21 -5.36
N ALA A 55 -6.81 1.58 -6.06
CA ALA A 55 -5.59 0.80 -6.18
C ALA A 55 -4.39 1.72 -6.36
N PHE A 56 -3.22 1.26 -5.93
CA PHE A 56 -1.96 1.98 -6.05
C PHE A 56 -0.91 1.04 -6.63
N ALA A 57 -0.22 1.51 -7.66
CA ALA A 57 0.92 0.85 -8.26
C ALA A 57 2.18 1.67 -8.06
N LEU A 58 3.30 0.98 -7.83
CA LEU A 58 4.62 1.53 -7.71
C LEU A 58 5.54 0.81 -8.69
N GLY A 59 6.41 1.55 -9.36
CA GLY A 59 7.52 1.04 -10.13
C GLY A 59 8.81 1.65 -9.61
N GLN A 60 9.85 0.84 -9.56
CA GLN A 60 11.18 1.27 -9.16
C GLN A 60 12.20 0.85 -10.22
N THR A 61 13.13 1.74 -10.54
CA THR A 61 14.26 1.44 -11.44
C THR A 61 15.43 0.83 -10.65
N SER A 62 16.39 0.23 -11.34
CA SER A 62 17.65 -0.25 -10.73
C SER A 62 18.36 0.83 -9.90
N ASP A 63 18.28 2.07 -10.37
CA ASP A 63 18.95 3.22 -9.75
C ASP A 63 18.13 3.86 -8.62
N GLY A 64 17.03 3.22 -8.21
CA GLY A 64 16.20 3.62 -7.08
C GLY A 64 15.19 4.73 -7.35
N TRP A 65 14.96 5.11 -8.62
CA TRP A 65 13.90 6.07 -8.96
C TRP A 65 12.53 5.44 -8.84
N GLU A 66 11.57 6.18 -8.29
CA GLU A 66 10.22 5.71 -8.05
C GLU A 66 9.20 6.40 -8.93
N PHE A 67 8.30 5.60 -9.49
CA PHE A 67 7.17 6.04 -10.31
C PHE A 67 5.91 5.41 -9.75
N TYR A 68 4.92 6.22 -9.38
CA TYR A 68 3.66 5.70 -8.87
C TYR A 68 2.48 5.99 -9.79
N GLY A 69 1.40 5.24 -9.64
CA GLY A 69 0.11 5.52 -10.25
C GLY A 69 -1.00 5.06 -9.31
N TYR A 70 -2.11 5.79 -9.24
CA TYR A 70 -3.23 5.37 -8.41
C TYR A 70 -4.56 5.66 -9.09
N SER A 71 -5.58 4.93 -8.68
CA SER A 71 -6.94 5.06 -9.17
C SER A 71 -7.94 4.92 -8.03
N GLU A 72 -9.14 5.47 -8.18
CA GLU A 72 -10.21 5.39 -7.18
C GLU A 72 -11.59 5.50 -7.84
N GLY A 73 -12.65 5.11 -7.13
CA GLY A 73 -14.04 5.36 -7.55
C GLY A 73 -14.51 4.51 -8.73
N TYR A 74 -13.81 3.42 -9.04
CA TYR A 74 -14.20 2.52 -10.12
C TYR A 74 -15.36 1.60 -9.72
N SER A 75 -16.04 1.04 -10.73
CA SER A 75 -17.12 0.08 -10.51
C SER A 75 -16.64 -1.27 -9.95
N SER A 76 -15.34 -1.56 -9.99
CA SER A 76 -14.74 -2.77 -9.43
C SER A 76 -13.26 -2.58 -9.12
N THR A 77 -12.76 -3.33 -8.14
CA THR A 77 -11.33 -3.39 -7.78
C THR A 77 -10.45 -3.79 -8.97
N HIS A 78 -10.91 -4.70 -9.83
CA HIS A 78 -10.16 -5.10 -11.03
C HIS A 78 -9.89 -3.91 -11.97
N LYS A 79 -10.88 -3.04 -12.19
CA LYS A 79 -10.70 -1.84 -13.03
C LYS A 79 -9.76 -0.84 -12.37
N ALA A 80 -9.88 -0.64 -11.05
CA ALA A 80 -8.98 0.22 -10.30
C ALA A 80 -7.52 -0.27 -10.43
N LYS A 81 -7.28 -1.56 -10.19
CA LYS A 81 -5.96 -2.20 -10.31
C LYS A 81 -5.36 -2.02 -11.72
N LYS A 82 -6.16 -2.27 -12.76
CA LYS A 82 -5.73 -2.06 -14.16
C LYS A 82 -5.34 -0.61 -14.44
N GLU A 83 -6.13 0.35 -13.98
CA GLU A 83 -5.86 1.77 -14.19
C GLU A 83 -4.62 2.24 -13.42
N ALA A 84 -4.46 1.82 -12.17
CA ALA A 84 -3.29 2.20 -11.36
C ALA A 84 -1.98 1.73 -12.02
N LEU A 85 -1.96 0.48 -12.50
CA LEU A 85 -0.83 -0.06 -13.27
C LEU A 85 -0.59 0.73 -14.55
N ALA A 86 -1.63 1.06 -15.32
CA ALA A 86 -1.49 1.82 -16.55
C ALA A 86 -0.92 3.23 -16.31
N GLN A 87 -1.37 3.90 -15.26
CA GLN A 87 -0.86 5.23 -14.88
C GLN A 87 0.60 5.18 -14.44
N CYS A 88 0.97 4.18 -13.65
CA CYS A 88 2.35 3.96 -13.25
C CYS A 88 3.22 3.68 -14.49
N GLN A 89 2.82 2.72 -15.32
CA GLN A 89 3.61 2.31 -16.49
C GLN A 89 3.78 3.45 -17.49
N LYS A 90 2.74 4.26 -17.71
CA LYS A 90 2.84 5.47 -18.55
C LYS A 90 3.94 6.43 -18.08
N ARG A 91 4.17 6.53 -16.76
CA ARG A 91 5.23 7.38 -16.21
C ARG A 91 6.60 6.75 -16.40
N VAL A 92 6.74 5.44 -16.19
CA VAL A 92 7.97 4.72 -16.53
C VAL A 92 8.31 4.89 -18.01
N ASP A 93 7.36 4.57 -18.90
CA ASP A 93 7.54 4.61 -20.35
C ASP A 93 7.94 6.01 -20.84
N LYS A 94 7.33 7.06 -20.26
CA LYS A 94 7.67 8.46 -20.57
C LYS A 94 9.13 8.79 -20.24
N HIS A 95 9.70 8.15 -19.23
CA HIS A 95 11.07 8.38 -18.80
C HIS A 95 12.07 7.41 -19.47
N GLY A 96 11.59 6.46 -20.28
CA GLY A 96 12.43 5.51 -21.02
C GLY A 96 13.24 4.59 -20.11
N THR A 97 12.75 4.30 -18.91
CA THR A 97 13.43 3.45 -17.93
C THR A 97 12.91 2.00 -18.00
N ASP A 98 13.66 1.08 -17.40
CA ASP A 98 13.35 -0.35 -17.32
C ASP A 98 12.45 -0.71 -16.12
N GLY A 99 12.00 0.28 -15.35
CA GLY A 99 11.18 0.08 -14.17
C GLY A 99 9.91 -0.71 -14.49
N LYS A 100 9.53 -1.64 -13.63
CA LYS A 100 8.26 -2.37 -13.76
C LYS A 100 7.32 -1.93 -12.67
N CYS A 101 6.08 -1.65 -13.06
CA CYS A 101 5.04 -1.27 -12.12
C CYS A 101 4.36 -2.50 -11.55
N GLU A 102 4.26 -2.55 -10.23
CA GLU A 102 3.56 -3.56 -9.46
C GLU A 102 2.51 -2.91 -8.58
N LEU A 103 1.42 -3.62 -8.32
CA LEU A 103 0.41 -3.17 -7.38
C LEU A 103 0.93 -3.35 -5.96
N ILE A 104 0.75 -2.33 -5.14
CA ILE A 104 1.08 -2.37 -3.71
C ILE A 104 -0.15 -2.08 -2.84
N ARG A 105 -1.23 -1.51 -3.42
CA ARG A 105 -2.53 -1.24 -2.81
C ARG A 105 -3.71 -1.40 -3.78
#